data_AF-A0A5B0S7Z1-F1
#
_entry.id   AF-A0A5B0S7Z1-F1
#
_cell.length_a   1.000
_cell.length_b   1.000
_cell.length_c   1.000
_cell.angle_alpha   90.00
_cell.angle_beta   90.00
_cell.angle_gamma   90.00
#
_symmetry.space_group_name_H-M   'P 1'
#
loop_
_entity.id
_entity.type
_entity.pdbx_description
1 polymer ?
#
loop_
_entity_poly.entity_id
_entity_poly.type
_entity_poly.pdbx_seq_one_letter_code
_entity_poly.pdbx_strand_id
1 'polypeptide(L)'
;MKNGRLARPGWSRAHRPWLALSAQTTGQDLPRQMALPGHPQLITVAEQKHVLCPVMAIKRRLSSAGGKRTSLFGYGQGDNRRHLTRNQSVARLETVLLDGGYTGLKGHSFRVGGASFRAAFGMSHSDICILGRWKSDCYKLYLREYSPDELKKSKALVRQFKRSWSRMVS
;
A
#
# COMPACT_ATOMS: atom_id res chain seq x y z
N MET A 1 -39.30 -13.98 6.56
CA MET A 1 -38.04 -13.54 5.92
C MET A 1 -37.46 -12.37 6.70
N LYS A 2 -36.42 -12.59 7.52
CA LYS A 2 -35.71 -11.52 8.24
C LYS A 2 -34.35 -11.33 7.59
N ASN A 3 -34.21 -10.34 6.72
CA ASN A 3 -32.94 -10.00 6.09
C ASN A 3 -32.03 -9.31 7.12
N GLY A 4 -31.11 -10.11 7.69
CA GLY A 4 -30.05 -9.62 8.56
C GLY A 4 -29.08 -8.72 7.80
N ARG A 5 -29.13 -7.41 8.09
CA ARG A 5 -28.11 -6.44 7.69
C ARG A 5 -26.79 -6.81 8.37
N LEU A 6 -25.88 -7.43 7.63
CA LEU A 6 -24.48 -7.57 8.05
C LEU A 6 -23.90 -6.18 8.27
N ALA A 7 -23.53 -5.89 9.52
CA ALA A 7 -22.91 -4.64 9.93
C ALA A 7 -21.69 -4.33 9.05
N ARG A 8 -21.69 -3.13 8.45
CA ARG A 8 -20.56 -2.60 7.68
C ARG A 8 -19.38 -2.40 8.64
N PRO A 9 -18.19 -2.97 8.37
CA PRO A 9 -17.00 -2.61 9.12
C PRO A 9 -16.76 -1.11 8.94
N GLY A 10 -16.85 -0.35 10.04
CA GLY A 10 -16.78 1.10 10.02
C GLY A 10 -15.43 1.62 9.51
N TRP A 11 -15.45 2.20 8.31
CA TRP A 11 -14.46 3.16 7.84
C TRP A 11 -14.91 4.55 8.31
N SER A 12 -14.92 4.78 9.63
CA SER A 12 -15.25 6.11 10.18
C SER A 12 -14.06 7.05 10.00
N ARG A 13 -14.35 8.25 9.49
CA ARG A 13 -13.41 9.37 9.23
C ARG A 13 -12.75 9.92 10.50
N ALA A 14 -13.27 9.61 11.68
CA ALA A 14 -13.01 10.40 12.88
C ALA A 14 -11.80 10.00 13.75
N HIS A 15 -11.22 8.79 13.67
CA HIS A 15 -10.26 8.33 14.70
C HIS A 15 -9.11 7.44 14.20
N ARG A 16 -8.42 7.80 13.11
CA ARG A 16 -7.14 7.16 12.78
C ARG A 16 -6.06 8.22 12.53
N PRO A 17 -4.96 8.24 13.30
CA PRO A 17 -3.87 9.16 13.04
C PRO A 17 -3.24 8.79 11.68
N TRP A 18 -3.31 9.74 10.76
CA TRP A 18 -2.66 9.63 9.45
C TRP A 18 -1.18 9.96 9.63
N LEU A 19 -0.29 9.07 9.19
CA LEU A 19 1.12 9.44 9.06
C LEU A 19 1.29 10.04 7.66
N ALA A 20 1.71 11.30 7.63
CA ALA A 20 2.07 11.99 6.40
C ALA A 20 3.57 11.83 6.17
N LEU A 21 3.96 11.29 5.02
CA LEU A 21 5.36 11.23 4.60
C LEU A 21 5.57 12.18 3.42
N SER A 22 6.51 13.10 3.58
CA SER A 22 7.01 13.93 2.49
C SER A 22 8.28 13.30 1.91
N ALA A 23 8.30 13.03 0.61
CA ALA A 23 9.51 12.64 -0.12
C ALA A 23 9.83 13.71 -1.19
N GLN A 24 11.08 14.14 -1.25
CA GLN A 24 11.60 15.00 -2.32
C GLN A 24 12.19 14.12 -3.42
N THR A 25 11.80 14.35 -4.68
CA THR A 25 12.36 13.68 -5.85
C THR A 25 13.22 14.67 -6.64
N THR A 26 14.52 14.40 -6.73
CA THR A 26 15.46 15.06 -7.64
C THR A 26 15.55 14.24 -8.93
N GLY A 27 15.02 14.80 -10.03
CA GLY A 27 15.07 14.20 -11.37
C GLY A 27 14.16 14.94 -12.32
N GLN A 28 14.74 15.65 -13.29
CA GLN A 28 14.03 16.23 -14.44
C GLN A 28 13.82 15.13 -15.47
N ASP A 29 12.54 14.83 -15.77
CA ASP A 29 12.00 14.54 -17.11
C ASP A 29 10.53 14.07 -16.98
N LEU A 30 9.63 14.81 -17.65
CA LEU A 30 8.17 14.61 -17.71
C LEU A 30 7.81 14.02 -19.10
N PRO A 31 6.68 13.28 -19.30
CA PRO A 31 5.39 13.50 -18.66
C PRO A 31 4.74 12.22 -18.11
N ARG A 32 4.42 12.25 -16.82
CA ARG A 32 3.31 11.51 -16.21
C ARG A 32 2.81 12.37 -15.07
N GLN A 33 1.52 12.34 -14.81
CA GLN A 33 0.82 13.22 -13.86
C GLN A 33 1.21 12.93 -12.39
N MET A 34 2.50 13.01 -12.04
CA MET A 34 3.09 12.63 -10.74
C MET A 34 4.37 13.45 -10.49
N ALA A 35 4.24 14.56 -9.74
CA ALA A 35 5.29 15.55 -9.36
C ALA A 35 6.19 16.08 -10.49
N LEU A 36 6.37 17.38 -10.68
CA LEU A 36 6.82 18.29 -9.64
C LEU A 36 8.28 18.02 -9.22
N PRO A 37 9.30 17.91 -10.11
CA PRO A 37 10.68 17.85 -9.65
C PRO A 37 10.97 18.98 -8.65
N GLY A 38 11.62 18.67 -7.52
CA GLY A 38 11.90 19.65 -6.46
C GLY A 38 10.74 19.95 -5.51
N HIS A 39 9.51 19.53 -5.80
CA HIS A 39 8.38 19.68 -4.89
C HIS A 39 8.15 18.41 -4.07
N PRO A 40 8.01 18.52 -2.73
CA PRO A 40 7.73 17.36 -1.90
C PRO A 40 6.37 16.76 -2.27
N GLN A 41 6.34 15.45 -2.49
CA GLN A 41 5.08 14.72 -2.60
C GLN A 41 4.61 14.26 -1.23
N LEU A 42 3.35 14.52 -0.90
CA LEU A 42 2.71 14.04 0.32
C LEU A 42 2.06 12.67 0.09
N ILE A 43 2.57 11.63 0.73
CA ILE A 43 1.95 10.31 0.75
C ILE A 43 1.25 10.12 2.09
N THR A 44 -0.06 9.87 2.03
CA THR A 44 -0.87 9.55 3.21
C THR A 44 -0.92 8.04 3.39
N VAL A 45 -0.52 7.55 4.56
CA VAL A 45 -0.65 6.14 4.93
C VAL A 45 -1.50 6.00 6.19
N ALA A 46 -2.35 4.97 6.22
CA ALA A 46 -3.17 4.64 7.37
C ALA A 46 -2.53 3.50 8.16
N GLU A 47 -2.52 3.62 9.49
CA GLU A 47 -2.14 2.51 10.35
C GLU A 47 -3.15 1.36 10.24
N GLN A 48 -2.63 0.13 10.16
CA GLN A 48 -3.44 -1.08 10.08
C GLN A 48 -3.05 -2.04 11.20
N LYS A 49 -4.04 -2.64 11.86
CA LYS A 49 -3.83 -3.59 12.98
C LYS A 49 -3.51 -5.01 12.46
N HIS A 50 -2.46 -5.15 11.64
CA HIS A 50 -2.01 -6.44 11.10
C HIS A 50 -0.54 -6.40 10.67
N VAL A 51 0.07 -7.57 10.41
CA VAL A 51 1.50 -7.72 10.08
C VAL A 51 2.00 -6.90 8.88
N LEU A 52 1.11 -6.61 7.93
CA LEU A 52 1.41 -5.81 6.74
C LEU A 52 1.13 -4.30 6.93
N CYS A 53 1.19 -3.80 8.17
CA CYS A 53 0.90 -2.39 8.46
C CYS A 53 1.89 -1.45 7.75
N PRO A 54 1.43 -0.54 6.86
CA PRO A 54 2.32 0.32 6.09
C PRO A 54 3.06 1.34 6.99
N VAL A 55 2.39 1.86 8.02
CA VAL A 55 3.01 2.76 9.01
C VAL A 55 4.18 2.08 9.72
N MET A 56 3.99 0.83 10.17
CA MET A 56 5.04 0.07 10.84
C MET A 56 6.16 -0.32 9.87
N ALA A 57 5.84 -0.67 8.63
CA ALA A 57 6.85 -0.94 7.59
C ALA A 57 7.74 0.29 7.35
N ILE A 58 7.15 1.48 7.30
CA ILE A 58 7.89 2.73 7.12
C ILE A 58 8.70 3.07 8.38
N LYS A 59 8.13 2.93 9.58
CA LYS A 59 8.88 3.11 10.84
C LYS A 59 10.12 2.21 10.90
N ARG A 60 9.98 0.92 10.58
CA ARG A 60 11.11 -0.02 10.51
C ARG A 60 12.17 0.43 9.52
N ARG A 61 11.76 0.95 8.36
CA ARG A 61 12.68 1.45 7.35
C ARG A 61 13.39 2.74 7.78
N LEU A 62 12.71 3.62 8.49
CA LEU A 62 13.30 4.81 9.11
C LEU A 62 14.31 4.43 10.18
N SER A 63 13.99 3.48 11.06
CA SER A 63 14.93 2.96 12.06
C SER A 63 16.17 2.36 11.41
N SER A 64 16.02 1.66 10.28
CA SER A 64 17.15 1.11 9.52
C SER A 64 18.05 2.17 8.86
N ALA A 65 17.62 3.43 8.81
CA ALA A 65 18.45 4.54 8.35
C ALA A 65 19.35 5.10 9.47
N GLY A 66 19.12 4.73 10.74
CA GLY A 66 19.96 5.13 11.87
C GLY A 66 20.07 6.64 12.06
N GLY A 67 19.01 7.40 11.74
CA GLY A 67 19.00 8.87 11.83
C GLY A 67 19.79 9.60 10.74
N LYS A 68 20.46 8.88 9.82
CA LYS A 68 21.20 9.50 8.72
C LYS A 68 20.24 10.15 7.71
N ARG A 69 20.65 11.29 7.15
CA ARG A 69 19.95 11.94 6.02
C ARG A 69 20.20 11.15 4.73
N THR A 70 19.41 10.11 4.51
CA THR A 70 19.52 9.20 3.37
C THR A 70 18.15 8.85 2.79
N SER A 71 18.11 8.12 1.68
CA SER A 71 16.86 7.65 1.09
C SER A 71 16.11 6.72 2.03
N LEU A 72 14.79 6.92 2.10
CA LEU A 72 13.88 6.01 2.78
C LEU A 72 14.05 4.60 2.24
N PHE A 73 14.12 4.43 0.92
CA PHE A 73 14.32 3.13 0.30
C PHE A 73 15.80 2.87 0.06
N GLY A 74 16.44 2.22 1.02
CA GLY A 74 17.82 1.77 0.94
C GLY A 74 18.10 0.58 1.85
N TYR A 75 19.19 -0.13 1.56
CA TYR A 75 19.65 -1.29 2.32
C TYR A 75 21.16 -1.18 2.59
N GLY A 76 21.67 -2.00 3.51
CA GLY A 76 23.02 -1.86 4.04
C GLY A 76 23.05 -1.02 5.32
N GLN A 77 24.21 -1.01 5.98
CA GLN A 77 24.45 -0.30 7.24
C GLN A 77 25.60 0.70 7.10
N GLY A 78 25.63 1.69 7.99
CA GLY A 78 26.73 2.66 8.04
C GLY A 78 26.84 3.45 6.74
N ASP A 79 28.06 3.52 6.20
CA ASP A 79 28.36 4.28 4.98
C ASP A 79 28.18 3.44 3.71
N ASN A 80 27.96 2.13 3.86
CA ASN A 80 27.68 1.20 2.76
C ASN A 80 26.19 1.13 2.39
N ARG A 81 25.41 2.16 2.74
CA ARG A 81 23.97 2.18 2.43
C ARG A 81 23.75 2.43 0.95
N ARG A 82 23.11 1.47 0.28
CA ARG A 82 22.76 1.55 -1.13
C ARG A 82 21.31 2.00 -1.30
N HIS A 83 21.10 2.94 -2.22
CA HIS A 83 19.77 3.38 -2.63
C HIS A 83 19.09 2.29 -3.46
N LEU A 84 17.82 2.01 -3.16
CA LEU A 84 17.01 1.11 -3.98
C LEU A 84 16.55 1.86 -5.23
N THR A 85 16.95 1.36 -6.39
CA THR A 85 16.46 1.87 -7.66
C THR A 85 15.14 1.20 -8.04
N ARG A 86 14.42 1.82 -8.98
CA ARG A 86 13.22 1.23 -9.56
C ARG A 86 13.50 -0.15 -10.15
N ASN A 87 14.58 -0.29 -10.94
CA ASN A 87 14.92 -1.54 -11.62
C ASN A 87 15.22 -2.65 -10.62
N GLN A 88 16.00 -2.36 -9.58
CA GLN A 88 16.28 -3.32 -8.50
C GLN A 88 14.99 -3.76 -7.78
N SER A 89 14.10 -2.80 -7.51
CA SER A 89 12.84 -3.08 -6.82
C SER A 89 11.89 -3.91 -7.67
N VAL A 90 11.76 -3.60 -8.96
CA VAL A 90 10.93 -4.35 -9.91
C VAL A 90 11.48 -5.76 -10.10
N ALA A 91 12.77 -5.90 -10.38
CA ALA A 91 13.40 -7.22 -10.55
C ALA A 91 13.21 -8.09 -9.31
N ARG A 92 13.45 -7.54 -8.11
CA ARG A 92 13.25 -8.30 -6.86
C ARG A 92 11.80 -8.70 -6.65
N LEU A 93 10.85 -7.82 -6.94
CA LEU A 93 9.42 -8.14 -6.85
C LEU A 93 9.03 -9.24 -7.84
N GLU A 94 9.49 -9.16 -9.08
CA GLU A 94 9.22 -10.18 -10.10
C GLU A 94 9.78 -11.53 -9.66
N THR A 95 11.03 -11.61 -9.17
CA THR A 95 11.60 -12.85 -8.63
C THR A 95 10.75 -13.43 -7.51
N VAL A 96 10.41 -12.65 -6.48
CA VAL A 96 9.64 -13.15 -5.32
C VAL A 96 8.25 -13.62 -5.72
N LEU A 97 7.61 -12.95 -6.68
CA LEU A 97 6.29 -13.34 -7.17
C LEU A 97 6.37 -14.63 -8.00
N LEU A 98 7.37 -14.75 -8.87
CA LEU A 98 7.63 -15.96 -9.65
C LEU A 98 7.90 -17.17 -8.74
N ASP A 99 8.74 -17.01 -7.72
CA ASP A 99 9.02 -18.06 -6.72
C ASP A 99 7.74 -18.50 -5.97
N GLY A 100 6.77 -17.59 -5.83
CA GLY A 100 5.46 -17.85 -5.25
C GLY A 100 4.41 -18.38 -6.25
N GLY A 101 4.78 -18.63 -7.51
CA GLY A 101 3.87 -19.08 -8.56
C GLY A 101 2.99 -17.99 -9.17
N TYR A 102 3.29 -16.71 -8.92
CA TYR A 102 2.56 -15.57 -9.46
C TYR A 102 3.29 -14.96 -10.65
N THR A 103 2.74 -15.11 -11.85
CA THR A 103 3.31 -14.54 -13.08
C THR A 103 2.52 -13.31 -13.56
N GLY A 104 3.17 -12.42 -14.33
CA GLY A 104 2.52 -11.27 -14.97
C GLY A 104 2.13 -10.11 -14.03
N LEU A 105 2.51 -10.15 -12.76
CA LEU A 105 2.26 -9.08 -11.80
C LEU A 105 3.33 -7.99 -11.90
N LYS A 106 2.93 -6.78 -12.27
CA LYS A 106 3.80 -5.58 -12.35
C LYS A 106 3.32 -4.49 -11.40
N GLY A 107 4.07 -3.40 -11.32
CA GLY A 107 3.71 -2.23 -10.50
C GLY A 107 2.27 -1.72 -10.70
N HIS A 108 1.76 -1.77 -11.93
CA HIS A 108 0.37 -1.39 -12.23
C HIS A 108 -0.65 -2.36 -11.61
N SER A 109 -0.36 -3.67 -11.62
CA SER A 109 -1.21 -4.71 -11.03
C SER A 109 -1.47 -4.47 -9.55
N PHE A 110 -0.47 -3.97 -8.80
CA PHE A 110 -0.64 -3.61 -7.39
C PHE A 110 -1.61 -2.45 -7.18
N ARG A 111 -1.62 -1.45 -8.08
CA ARG A 111 -2.57 -0.33 -8.00
C ARG A 111 -4.00 -0.80 -8.24
N VAL A 112 -4.21 -1.59 -9.31
CA VAL A 112 -5.52 -2.18 -9.67
C VAL A 112 -6.01 -3.10 -8.56
N GLY A 113 -5.18 -4.05 -8.12
CA GLY A 113 -5.52 -5.00 -7.08
C GLY A 113 -5.78 -4.32 -5.73
N GLY A 114 -4.98 -3.32 -5.36
CA GLY A 114 -5.17 -2.58 -4.12
C GLY A 114 -6.46 -1.74 -4.09
N ALA A 115 -6.88 -1.17 -5.22
CA ALA A 115 -8.14 -0.45 -5.31
C ALA A 115 -9.34 -1.40 -5.28
N SER A 116 -9.28 -2.47 -6.08
CA SER A 116 -10.28 -3.54 -6.12
C SER A 116 -10.50 -4.17 -4.75
N PHE A 117 -9.40 -4.48 -4.04
CA PHE A 117 -9.44 -4.99 -2.67
C PHE A 117 -10.15 -4.03 -1.71
N ARG A 118 -9.86 -2.73 -1.78
CA ARG A 118 -10.50 -1.73 -0.91
C ARG A 118 -12.00 -1.60 -1.20
N ALA A 119 -12.38 -1.59 -2.48
CA ALA A 119 -13.78 -1.57 -2.89
C ALA A 119 -14.53 -2.81 -2.38
N ALA A 120 -13.96 -4.00 -2.55
CA ALA A 120 -14.54 -5.25 -2.06
C ALA A 120 -14.70 -5.30 -0.52
N PHE A 121 -13.88 -4.53 0.21
CA PHE A 121 -13.96 -4.36 1.67
C PHE A 121 -14.80 -3.14 2.09
N GLY A 122 -15.58 -2.56 1.17
CA GLY A 122 -16.59 -1.55 1.45
C GLY A 122 -16.06 -0.12 1.60
N MET A 123 -14.84 0.17 1.15
CA MET A 123 -14.34 1.54 1.08
C MET A 123 -15.11 2.33 0.02
N SER A 124 -15.44 3.59 0.31
CA SER A 124 -16.12 4.45 -0.65
C SER A 124 -15.24 4.73 -1.88
N HIS A 125 -15.86 4.94 -3.05
CA HIS A 125 -15.11 5.31 -4.25
C HIS A 125 -14.37 6.64 -4.09
N SER A 126 -14.94 7.59 -3.34
CA SER A 126 -14.28 8.86 -3.03
C SER A 126 -12.96 8.65 -2.27
N ASP A 127 -12.97 7.81 -1.22
CA ASP A 127 -11.75 7.50 -0.47
C ASP A 127 -10.73 6.72 -1.31
N ILE A 128 -11.20 5.81 -2.17
CA ILE A 128 -10.34 5.09 -3.12
C ILE A 128 -9.66 6.05 -4.10
N CYS A 129 -10.39 7.05 -4.63
CA CYS A 129 -9.82 8.07 -5.51
C CYS A 129 -8.78 8.93 -4.79
N ILE A 130 -9.05 9.34 -3.55
CA ILE A 130 -8.12 10.10 -2.72
C ILE A 130 -6.82 9.30 -2.50
N LEU A 131 -6.94 8.03 -2.08
CA LEU A 131 -5.78 7.16 -1.85
C LEU A 131 -5.02 6.81 -3.15
N GLY A 132 -5.75 6.62 -4.24
CA GLY A 132 -5.20 6.31 -5.56
C GLY A 132 -4.66 7.54 -6.29
N ARG A 133 -4.90 8.75 -5.76
CA ARG A 133 -4.64 10.05 -6.41
C ARG A 133 -5.27 10.12 -7.80
N TRP A 134 -6.48 9.60 -7.94
CA TRP A 134 -7.26 9.67 -9.16
C TRP A 134 -8.11 10.94 -9.14
N LYS A 135 -7.89 11.80 -10.13
CA LYS A 135 -8.66 13.05 -10.32
C LYS A 135 -9.90 12.86 -11.20
N SER A 136 -10.00 11.72 -11.88
CA SER A 136 -11.08 11.41 -12.81
C SER A 136 -11.66 10.03 -12.52
N ASP A 137 -12.75 9.70 -13.22
CA ASP A 137 -13.43 8.42 -13.19
C ASP A 137 -12.62 7.24 -13.75
N CYS A 138 -11.34 7.44 -14.08
CA CYS A 138 -10.44 6.38 -14.52
C CYS A 138 -10.30 5.24 -13.51
N TYR A 139 -10.61 5.48 -12.23
CA TYR A 139 -10.65 4.44 -11.20
C TYR A 139 -11.66 3.33 -11.52
N LYS A 140 -12.75 3.63 -12.24
CA LYS A 140 -13.78 2.64 -12.63
C LYS A 140 -13.20 1.53 -13.50
N LEU A 141 -12.24 1.85 -14.37
CA LEU A 141 -11.51 0.87 -15.19
C LEU A 141 -10.60 -0.04 -14.38
N TYR A 142 -10.28 0.35 -13.14
CA TYR A 142 -9.37 -0.38 -12.26
C TYR A 142 -10.08 -1.18 -11.18
N LEU A 143 -11.39 -1.00 -11.00
CA LEU A 143 -12.14 -1.79 -10.03
C LEU A 143 -12.56 -3.12 -10.66
N ARG A 144 -11.93 -4.19 -10.18
CA ARG A 144 -12.36 -5.56 -10.44
C ARG A 144 -13.26 -6.02 -9.31
N GLU A 145 -14.40 -6.57 -9.67
CA GLU A 145 -15.32 -7.16 -8.70
C GLU A 145 -14.76 -8.47 -8.16
N TYR A 146 -15.00 -8.72 -6.88
CA TYR A 146 -14.63 -9.97 -6.24
C TYR A 146 -15.86 -10.86 -6.28
N SER A 147 -15.71 -12.09 -6.76
CA SER A 147 -16.71 -13.12 -6.53
C SER A 147 -16.90 -13.36 -5.02
N PRO A 148 -18.06 -13.91 -4.60
CA PRO A 148 -18.29 -14.25 -3.19
C PRO A 148 -17.18 -15.13 -2.59
N ASP A 149 -16.64 -16.06 -3.38
CA ASP A 149 -15.57 -16.96 -2.95
C ASP A 149 -14.21 -16.26 -2.82
N GLU A 150 -13.84 -15.40 -3.77
CA GLU A 150 -12.64 -14.57 -3.64
C GLU A 150 -12.70 -13.64 -2.43
N LEU A 151 -13.87 -13.06 -2.17
CA LEU A 151 -14.10 -12.22 -1.01
C LEU A 151 -13.99 -13.04 0.28
N LYS A 152 -14.55 -14.25 0.31
CA LYS A 152 -14.45 -15.18 1.46
C LYS A 152 -12.99 -15.56 1.74
N LYS A 153 -12.24 -15.96 0.71
CA LYS A 153 -10.80 -16.28 0.79
C LYS A 153 -9.98 -15.08 1.29
N SER A 154 -10.21 -13.91 0.70
CA SER A 154 -9.51 -12.68 1.07
C SER A 154 -9.78 -12.26 2.52
N LYS A 155 -11.04 -12.35 2.97
CA LYS A 155 -11.40 -12.11 4.37
C LYS A 155 -10.71 -13.10 5.32
N ALA A 156 -10.62 -14.38 4.95
CA ALA A 156 -9.91 -15.37 5.76
C ALA A 156 -8.42 -15.04 5.90
N LEU A 157 -7.77 -14.64 4.81
CA LEU A 157 -6.36 -14.23 4.81
C LEU A 157 -6.11 -12.99 5.67
N VAL A 158 -6.96 -11.96 5.55
CA VAL A 158 -6.86 -10.76 6.40
C VAL A 158 -7.02 -11.10 7.88
N ARG A 159 -7.91 -12.02 8.24
CA ARG A 159 -8.03 -12.51 9.64
C ARG A 159 -6.76 -13.22 10.10
N GLN A 160 -6.13 -14.03 9.25
CA GLN A 160 -4.86 -14.67 9.56
C GLN A 160 -3.77 -13.64 9.87
N PHE A 161 -3.62 -12.61 9.02
CA PHE A 161 -2.66 -11.53 9.27
C PHE A 161 -2.93 -10.76 10.57
N LYS A 162 -4.21 -10.57 10.95
CA LYS A 162 -4.55 -9.97 12.24
C LYS A 162 -4.17 -10.87 13.41
N ARG A 163 -4.39 -12.19 13.31
CA ARG A 163 -4.00 -13.15 14.36
C ARG A 163 -2.48 -13.19 14.55
N SER A 164 -1.72 -13.25 13.45
CA SER A 164 -0.26 -13.22 13.53
C SER A 164 0.27 -11.92 14.14
N TRP A 165 -0.44 -10.81 13.94
CA TRP A 165 -0.10 -9.54 14.58
C TRP A 165 -0.29 -9.56 16.09
N SER A 166 -1.42 -10.06 16.58
CA SER A 166 -1.66 -10.20 18.03
C SER A 166 -0.56 -10.99 18.72
N ARG A 167 -0.02 -12.04 18.08
CA ARG A 167 1.08 -12.84 18.61
C ARG A 167 2.44 -12.14 18.66
N MET A 168 2.65 -11.08 17.86
CA MET A 168 3.91 -10.33 17.85
C MET A 168 3.93 -9.15 18.83
N VAL A 169 2.75 -8.74 19.31
CA VAL A 169 2.57 -7.56 20.18
C VAL A 169 2.17 -7.95 21.61
N SER A 170 1.71 -9.20 21.82
CA SER A 170 1.70 -9.86 23.12
C SER A 170 3.09 -10.32 23.51
#